data_AF-A0A7V8V2M6-F1
#
_entry.id   AF-A0A7V8V2M6-F1
#
_cell.length_a   1.000
_cell.length_b   1.000
_cell.length_c   1.000
_cell.angle_alpha   90.00
_cell.angle_beta   90.00
_cell.angle_gamma   90.00
#
_symmetry.space_group_name_H-M   'P 1'
#
loop_
_entity.id
_entity.type
_entity.pdbx_description
1 polymer ?
#
loop_
_entity_poly.entity_id
_entity_poly.type
_entity_poly.pdbx_seq_one_letter_code
_entity_poly.pdbx_strand_id
1 'polypeptide(L)'
;MADALYISATFLNPQFHGRAAGGDAEWPPLPLRLFQDLIAGSADEIAETSDLTEALTRLEQQPPPAIVDPRVRKGASYRLSVPNNAMDVVARSWSRGNCFGNGDARPVTHKTMKTVSLQCLLEDETVRYLWPLDSQYRPEDRLLRLRPLPALGWGIDLVVGNALVISQESPDAPSD
;
A
#
# COMPACT_ATOMS: atom_id res chain seq x y z
N MET A 1 8.32 2.05 -29.24
CA MET A 1 8.44 0.99 -28.22
C MET A 1 8.07 1.62 -26.91
N ALA A 2 7.11 1.06 -26.18
CA ALA A 2 6.73 1.57 -24.87
C ALA A 2 7.42 0.71 -23.81
N ASP A 3 8.26 1.34 -23.00
CA ASP A 3 8.79 0.70 -21.81
C ASP A 3 7.70 0.71 -20.74
N ALA A 4 7.78 -0.25 -19.81
CA ALA A 4 6.91 -0.29 -18.65
C ALA A 4 7.73 -0.52 -17.39
N LEU A 5 7.38 0.18 -16.32
CA LEU A 5 7.87 -0.11 -14.98
C LEU A 5 7.06 -1.28 -14.44
N TYR A 6 7.73 -2.43 -14.28
CA TYR A 6 7.18 -3.60 -13.63
C TYR A 6 7.54 -3.57 -12.14
N ILE A 7 6.54 -3.58 -11.27
CA ILE A 7 6.71 -3.71 -9.82
C ILE A 7 5.98 -4.96 -9.37
N SER A 8 6.65 -5.80 -8.61
CA SER A 8 6.07 -6.96 -7.94
C SER A 8 6.12 -6.78 -6.44
N ALA A 9 5.04 -7.13 -5.77
CA ALA A 9 4.92 -7.13 -4.31
C ALA A 9 4.46 -8.54 -3.88
N THR A 10 5.36 -9.28 -3.23
CA THR A 10 5.09 -10.63 -2.72
C THR A 10 4.74 -10.54 -1.25
N PHE A 11 3.53 -10.94 -0.88
CA PHE A 11 3.08 -10.91 0.51
C PHE A 11 3.77 -11.99 1.34
N LEU A 12 4.26 -11.61 2.54
CA LEU A 12 4.85 -12.57 3.49
C LEU A 12 3.80 -13.37 4.28
N ASN A 13 2.55 -12.89 4.26
CA ASN A 13 1.38 -13.58 4.77
C ASN A 13 0.30 -13.54 3.68
N PRO A 14 -0.29 -14.68 3.28
CA PRO A 14 -1.32 -14.73 2.24
C PRO A 14 -2.66 -14.09 2.65
N GLN A 15 -2.72 -13.37 3.76
CA GLN A 15 -3.88 -12.61 4.23
C GLN A 15 -3.63 -11.12 4.02
N PHE A 16 -4.48 -10.49 3.23
CA PHE A 16 -4.47 -9.05 2.98
C PHE A 16 -5.64 -8.37 3.71
N HIS A 17 -5.36 -7.25 4.37
CA HIS A 17 -6.30 -6.52 5.23
C HIS A 17 -6.75 -5.17 4.64
N GLY A 18 -6.65 -5.02 3.32
CA GLY A 18 -7.04 -3.80 2.63
C GLY A 18 -8.51 -3.41 2.80
N ARG A 19 -8.77 -2.10 2.75
CA ARG A 19 -10.10 -1.52 2.93
C ARG A 19 -10.32 -0.33 1.99
N ALA A 20 -11.38 -0.41 1.19
CA ALA A 20 -11.79 0.61 0.25
C ALA A 20 -12.48 1.79 0.97
N ALA A 21 -12.69 2.90 0.26
CA ALA A 21 -13.32 4.12 0.81
C ALA A 21 -14.73 3.88 1.39
N GLY A 22 -15.49 2.92 0.85
CA GLY A 22 -16.81 2.50 1.36
C GLY A 22 -16.76 1.59 2.59
N GLY A 23 -15.56 1.20 3.02
CA GLY A 23 -15.36 0.33 4.16
C GLY A 23 -15.39 -1.17 3.85
N ASP A 24 -15.65 -1.54 2.61
CA ASP A 24 -15.53 -2.90 2.08
C ASP A 24 -14.07 -3.36 1.98
N ALA A 25 -13.88 -4.67 1.90
CA ALA A 25 -12.56 -5.25 1.68
C ALA A 25 -12.01 -4.80 0.32
N GLU A 26 -10.78 -4.28 0.33
CA GLU A 26 -10.06 -3.88 -0.89
C GLU A 26 -9.35 -5.11 -1.48
N TRP A 27 -9.52 -5.33 -2.79
CA TRP A 27 -8.67 -6.21 -3.57
C TRP A 27 -8.82 -5.92 -5.07
N PRO A 28 -7.73 -5.91 -5.85
CA PRO A 28 -6.33 -5.87 -5.40
C PRO A 28 -5.99 -4.54 -4.68
N PRO A 29 -4.82 -4.43 -4.01
CA PRO A 29 -4.39 -3.17 -3.44
C PRO A 29 -4.29 -2.10 -4.53
N LEU A 30 -4.91 -0.93 -4.31
CA LEU A 30 -4.95 0.14 -5.31
C LEU A 30 -3.54 0.64 -5.65
N PRO A 31 -3.29 1.13 -6.89
CA PRO A 31 -1.99 1.71 -7.27
C PRO A 31 -1.53 2.84 -6.34
N LEU A 32 -2.48 3.59 -5.77
CA LEU A 32 -2.21 4.62 -4.76
C LEU A 32 -1.53 4.04 -3.50
N ARG A 33 -1.90 2.82 -3.06
CA ARG A 33 -1.29 2.16 -1.90
C ARG A 33 0.18 1.89 -2.17
N LEU A 34 0.47 1.32 -3.34
CA LEU A 34 1.83 1.08 -3.78
C LEU A 34 2.63 2.39 -3.86
N PHE A 35 2.05 3.43 -4.47
CA PHE A 35 2.72 4.74 -4.58
C PHE A 35 3.00 5.37 -3.20
N GLN A 36 2.07 5.26 -2.25
CA GLN A 36 2.27 5.70 -0.87
C GLN A 36 3.40 4.94 -0.18
N ASP A 37 3.49 3.62 -0.38
CA ASP A 37 4.57 2.82 0.20
C ASP A 37 5.92 3.10 -0.46
N LEU A 38 5.96 3.42 -1.76
CA LEU A 38 7.17 3.90 -2.42
C LEU A 38 7.65 5.22 -1.81
N ILE A 39 6.75 6.17 -1.55
CA ILE A 39 7.09 7.43 -0.86
C ILE A 39 7.60 7.13 0.55
N ALA A 40 6.87 6.30 1.33
CA ALA A 40 7.23 6.00 2.71
C ALA A 40 8.57 5.24 2.82
N GLY A 41 8.82 4.27 1.94
CA GLY A 41 10.06 3.48 1.90
C GLY A 41 11.28 4.28 1.44
N SER A 42 11.05 5.42 0.79
CA SER A 42 12.10 6.35 0.34
C SER A 42 12.18 7.64 1.17
N ALA A 43 11.51 7.70 2.32
CA ALA A 43 11.44 8.92 3.13
C ALA A 43 12.81 9.53 3.48
N ASP A 44 13.84 8.69 3.69
CA ASP A 44 15.21 9.15 4.00
C ASP A 44 15.92 9.78 2.79
N GLU A 45 15.45 9.51 1.56
CA GLU A 45 16.05 9.95 0.30
C GLU A 45 15.25 11.08 -0.36
N ILE A 46 14.00 11.28 0.04
CA ILE A 46 13.13 12.35 -0.44
C ILE A 46 13.53 13.68 0.23
N ALA A 47 14.27 14.50 -0.52
CA ALA A 47 14.48 15.91 -0.22
C ALA A 47 13.72 16.81 -1.22
N GLU A 48 13.51 18.09 -0.90
CA GLU A 48 12.72 19.04 -1.71
C GLU A 48 13.19 19.14 -3.18
N THR A 49 14.45 18.82 -3.47
CA THR A 49 15.04 18.88 -4.83
C THR A 49 15.79 17.60 -5.20
N SER A 50 15.37 16.44 -4.70
CA SER A 50 16.01 15.18 -5.08
C SER A 50 15.53 14.68 -6.45
N ASP A 51 16.43 14.07 -7.22
CA ASP A 51 16.09 13.39 -8.48
C ASP A 51 14.99 12.32 -8.27
N LEU A 52 14.93 11.72 -7.07
CA LEU A 52 13.89 10.75 -6.70
C LEU A 52 12.51 11.39 -6.57
N THR A 53 12.44 12.60 -6.01
CA THR A 53 11.21 13.41 -5.94
C THR A 53 10.69 13.70 -7.35
N GLU A 54 11.58 14.07 -8.28
CA GLU A 54 11.20 14.31 -9.67
C GLU A 54 10.72 13.02 -10.37
N ALA A 55 11.40 11.90 -10.13
CA ALA A 55 11.01 10.60 -10.68
C ALA A 55 9.63 10.12 -10.17
N LEU A 56 9.37 10.22 -8.86
CA LEU A 56 8.07 9.90 -8.26
C LEU A 56 6.96 10.85 -8.77
N THR A 57 7.26 12.15 -8.93
CA THR A 57 6.33 13.13 -9.51
C THR A 57 5.99 12.80 -10.97
N ARG A 58 6.97 12.38 -11.77
CA ARG A 58 6.72 11.91 -13.15
C ARG A 58 5.89 10.64 -13.17
N LEU A 59 6.13 9.70 -12.25
CA LEU A 59 5.38 8.45 -12.14
C LEU A 59 3.90 8.72 -11.79
N GLU A 60 3.63 9.68 -10.91
CA GLU A 60 2.27 10.12 -10.55
C GLU A 60 1.46 10.61 -11.76
N GLN A 61 2.14 11.17 -12.77
CA GLN A 61 1.51 11.69 -14.00
C GLN A 61 1.26 10.63 -15.07
N GLN A 62 1.78 9.40 -14.89
CA GLN A 62 1.58 8.33 -15.85
C GLN A 62 0.15 7.75 -15.75
N PRO A 63 -0.37 7.13 -16.83
CA PRO A 63 -1.61 6.38 -16.77
C PRO A 63 -1.57 5.32 -15.65
N PRO A 64 -2.74 4.93 -15.09
CA PRO A 64 -2.79 3.91 -14.05
C PRO A 64 -2.17 2.60 -14.54
N PRO A 65 -1.44 1.87 -13.68
CA PRO A 65 -0.80 0.63 -14.08
C PRO A 65 -1.85 -0.45 -14.33
N ALA A 66 -1.55 -1.36 -15.25
CA ALA A 66 -2.25 -2.63 -15.28
C ALA A 66 -1.86 -3.45 -14.04
N ILE A 67 -2.85 -4.06 -13.38
CA ILE A 67 -2.63 -4.91 -12.20
C ILE A 67 -2.84 -6.35 -12.61
N VAL A 68 -1.85 -7.20 -12.33
CA VAL A 68 -1.96 -8.65 -12.41
C VAL A 68 -1.96 -9.16 -10.98
N ASP A 69 -3.15 -9.54 -10.51
CA ASP A 69 -3.37 -10.03 -9.15
C ASP A 69 -3.61 -11.55 -9.13
N PRO A 70 -3.21 -12.22 -8.03
CA PRO A 70 -3.55 -13.61 -7.82
C PRO A 70 -5.03 -13.75 -7.50
N ARG A 71 -5.54 -14.98 -7.66
CA ARG A 71 -6.91 -15.29 -7.23
C ARG A 71 -7.02 -15.11 -5.73
N VAL A 72 -8.12 -14.52 -5.27
CA VAL A 72 -8.42 -14.40 -3.84
C VAL A 72 -9.74 -15.04 -3.46
N ARG A 73 -9.81 -15.45 -2.20
CA ARG A 73 -11.04 -15.83 -1.53
C ARG A 73 -11.27 -14.92 -0.34
N LYS A 74 -12.51 -14.44 -0.19
CA LYS A 74 -12.92 -13.72 1.01
C LYS A 74 -12.71 -14.57 2.27
N GLY A 75 -11.97 -14.04 3.22
CA GLY A 75 -11.78 -14.65 4.52
C GLY A 75 -12.96 -14.43 5.48
N ALA A 76 -12.90 -15.07 6.63
CA ALA A 76 -13.88 -14.85 7.69
C ALA A 76 -13.67 -13.46 8.31
N SER A 77 -14.67 -12.59 8.22
CA SER A 77 -14.67 -11.31 8.93
C SER A 77 -14.86 -11.51 10.43
N TYR A 78 -14.18 -10.72 11.24
CA TYR A 78 -14.32 -10.74 12.69
C TYR A 78 -14.34 -9.31 13.27
N ARG A 79 -14.84 -9.16 14.50
CA ARG A 79 -14.94 -7.85 15.16
C ARG A 79 -13.99 -7.77 16.34
N LEU A 80 -13.21 -6.69 16.40
CA LEU A 80 -12.29 -6.38 17.49
C LEU A 80 -12.77 -5.15 18.25
N SER A 81 -12.68 -5.20 19.58
CA SER A 81 -12.84 -4.01 20.44
C SER A 81 -11.50 -3.28 20.51
N VAL A 82 -11.39 -2.14 19.86
CA VAL A 82 -10.14 -1.36 19.77
C VAL A 82 -10.30 0.02 20.41
N PRO A 83 -9.22 0.65 20.90
CA PRO A 83 -9.27 2.05 21.34
C PRO A 83 -9.81 2.97 20.24
N ASN A 84 -10.66 3.93 20.60
CA ASN A 84 -11.29 4.87 19.67
C ASN A 84 -10.52 6.19 19.52
N ASN A 85 -9.20 6.21 19.78
CA ASN A 85 -8.34 7.40 19.76
C ASN A 85 -8.91 8.64 20.51
N ALA A 86 -9.80 8.45 21.48
CA ALA A 86 -10.47 9.54 22.21
C ALA A 86 -9.68 10.03 23.43
N MET A 87 -8.35 10.11 23.28
CA MET A 87 -7.48 10.54 24.39
C MET A 87 -7.65 12.02 24.74
N ASP A 88 -8.16 12.82 23.82
CA ASP A 88 -8.54 14.22 24.05
C ASP A 88 -9.68 14.35 25.07
N VAL A 89 -10.67 13.44 25.02
CA VAL A 89 -11.78 13.35 25.97
C VAL A 89 -11.26 12.96 27.36
N VAL A 90 -10.39 11.95 27.41
CA VAL A 90 -9.74 11.51 28.65
C VAL A 90 -8.92 12.64 29.27
N ALA A 91 -8.06 13.29 28.48
CA ALA A 91 -7.20 14.39 28.93
C ALA A 91 -8.02 15.56 29.48
N ARG A 92 -9.15 15.90 28.84
CA ARG A 92 -10.07 16.95 29.31
C ARG A 92 -10.74 16.60 30.64
N SER A 93 -10.99 15.32 30.90
CA SER A 93 -11.52 14.86 32.19
C SER A 93 -10.47 15.01 33.29
N TRP A 94 -9.23 14.60 33.01
CA TRP A 94 -8.11 14.74 33.94
C TRP A 94 -7.78 16.19 34.26
N SER A 95 -7.82 17.09 33.27
CA SER A 95 -7.55 18.51 33.48
C SER A 95 -8.58 19.20 34.40
N ARG A 96 -9.75 18.59 34.60
CA ARG A 96 -10.79 19.05 35.54
C ARG A 96 -10.65 18.40 36.93
N GLY A 97 -9.54 17.70 37.20
CA GLY A 97 -9.27 17.02 38.45
C GLY A 97 -9.85 15.60 38.56
N ASN A 98 -10.51 15.10 37.51
CA ASN A 98 -11.10 13.76 37.52
C ASN A 98 -10.09 12.69 37.07
N CYS A 99 -8.98 12.54 37.78
CA CYS A 99 -7.90 11.60 37.39
C CYS A 99 -8.20 10.13 37.77
N PHE A 100 -9.11 9.91 38.71
CA PHE A 100 -9.42 8.57 39.27
C PHE A 100 -10.91 8.20 39.19
N GLY A 101 -11.77 9.05 38.65
CA GLY A 101 -13.20 8.78 38.58
C GLY A 101 -13.61 7.81 37.46
N ASN A 102 -14.91 7.53 37.43
CA ASN A 102 -15.53 6.68 36.41
C ASN A 102 -15.87 7.50 35.15
N GLY A 103 -16.22 6.81 34.07
CA GLY A 103 -16.63 7.44 32.81
C GLY A 103 -15.43 7.96 32.01
N ASP A 104 -15.51 9.19 31.53
CA ASP A 104 -14.60 9.74 30.52
C ASP A 104 -13.12 9.75 30.91
N ALA A 105 -12.80 9.72 32.20
CA ALA A 105 -11.44 9.65 32.71
C ALA A 105 -10.73 8.30 32.48
N ARG A 106 -11.47 7.26 32.05
CA ARG A 106 -10.95 5.90 31.85
C ARG A 106 -10.75 5.62 30.35
N PRO A 107 -9.51 5.49 29.86
CA PRO A 107 -9.26 5.12 28.47
C PRO A 107 -9.98 3.82 28.04
N VAL A 108 -10.15 2.87 28.97
CA VAL A 108 -10.78 1.56 28.69
C VAL A 108 -12.26 1.66 28.29
N THR A 109 -12.97 2.73 28.66
CA THR A 109 -14.37 2.94 28.27
C THR A 109 -14.52 3.51 26.87
N HIS A 110 -13.43 4.05 26.30
CA HIS A 110 -13.40 4.65 24.97
C HIS A 110 -12.93 3.65 23.91
N LYS A 111 -13.69 2.58 23.75
CA LYS A 111 -13.46 1.56 22.72
C LYS A 111 -14.54 1.62 21.65
N THR A 112 -14.15 1.28 20.43
CA THR A 112 -15.06 1.09 19.31
C THR A 112 -14.89 -0.30 18.74
N MET A 113 -15.96 -0.86 18.19
CA MET A 113 -15.93 -2.17 17.55
C MET A 113 -15.57 -2.02 16.08
N LYS A 114 -14.38 -2.46 15.69
CA LYS A 114 -13.95 -2.48 14.29
C LYS A 114 -14.16 -3.85 13.68
N THR A 115 -14.78 -3.88 12.50
CA THR A 115 -14.86 -5.09 11.67
C THR A 115 -13.60 -5.17 10.82
N VAL A 116 -12.91 -6.30 10.91
CA VAL A 116 -11.80 -6.66 10.04
C VAL A 116 -12.34 -7.63 8.99
N SER A 117 -12.10 -7.32 7.73
CA SER A 117 -12.42 -8.19 6.59
C SER A 117 -11.13 -8.42 5.84
N LEU A 118 -10.80 -9.69 5.60
CA LEU A 118 -9.53 -10.08 4.98
C LEU A 118 -9.77 -10.81 3.66
N GLN A 119 -8.78 -10.70 2.77
CA GLN A 119 -8.72 -11.43 1.52
C GLN A 119 -7.60 -12.47 1.63
N CYS A 120 -7.89 -13.72 1.31
CA CYS A 120 -6.89 -14.80 1.30
C CYS A 120 -6.42 -15.02 -0.13
N LEU A 121 -5.13 -14.81 -0.38
CA LEU A 121 -4.47 -15.10 -1.65
C LEU A 121 -4.40 -16.62 -1.86
N LEU A 122 -4.61 -17.05 -3.11
CA LEU A 122 -4.60 -18.44 -3.53
C LEU A 122 -3.54 -18.64 -4.62
N GLU A 123 -2.79 -19.73 -4.51
CA GLU A 123 -1.81 -20.23 -5.51
C GLU A 123 -0.57 -19.35 -5.73
N ASP A 124 -0.71 -18.02 -5.70
CA ASP A 124 0.36 -17.02 -5.82
C ASP A 124 0.14 -15.93 -4.76
N GLU A 125 1.25 -15.47 -4.17
CA GLU A 125 1.29 -14.43 -3.13
C GLU A 125 1.76 -13.09 -3.70
N THR A 126 1.90 -12.98 -5.02
CA THR A 126 2.51 -11.83 -5.69
C THR A 126 1.49 -11.01 -6.46
N VAL A 127 1.32 -9.73 -6.10
CA VAL A 127 0.64 -8.74 -6.95
C VAL A 127 1.67 -8.04 -7.82
N ARG A 128 1.36 -7.85 -9.10
CA ARG A 128 2.25 -7.22 -10.07
C ARG A 128 1.57 -5.99 -10.68
N TYR A 129 2.33 -4.92 -10.82
CA TYR A 129 1.90 -3.64 -11.37
C TYR A 129 2.76 -3.33 -12.59
N LEU A 130 2.12 -3.05 -13.72
CA LEU A 130 2.77 -2.67 -14.97
C LEU A 130 2.39 -1.22 -15.28
N TRP A 131 3.28 -0.30 -14.91
CA TRP A 131 3.12 1.13 -15.20
C TRP A 131 3.62 1.43 -16.60
N PRO A 132 2.77 1.89 -17.53
CA PRO A 132 3.26 2.35 -18.82
C PRO A 132 4.17 3.57 -18.61
N LEU A 133 5.32 3.56 -19.25
CA LEU A 133 6.23 4.70 -19.28
C LEU A 133 6.13 5.38 -20.64
N ASP A 134 6.05 6.70 -20.63
CA ASP A 134 6.13 7.47 -21.86
C ASP A 134 7.52 7.31 -22.54
N SER A 135 7.60 7.53 -23.84
CA SER A 135 8.86 7.37 -24.60
C SER A 135 9.94 8.42 -24.27
N GLN A 136 9.56 9.46 -23.51
CA GLN A 136 10.49 10.49 -23.03
C GLN A 136 11.09 10.10 -21.67
N TYR A 137 10.47 9.14 -20.99
CA TYR A 137 10.98 8.52 -19.78
C TYR A 137 12.33 7.90 -20.10
N ARG A 138 13.37 8.40 -19.45
CA ARG A 138 14.70 7.81 -19.55
C ARG A 138 14.84 6.81 -18.40
N PRO A 139 15.04 5.50 -18.69
CA PRO A 139 15.07 4.43 -17.69
C PRO A 139 16.24 4.48 -16.70
N GLU A 140 17.01 5.57 -16.64
CA GLU A 140 18.27 5.68 -15.89
C GLU A 140 18.06 5.62 -14.36
N ASP A 141 17.87 4.36 -13.93
CA ASP A 141 18.27 3.65 -12.72
C ASP A 141 17.70 4.04 -11.37
N ARG A 142 16.94 5.13 -11.24
CA ARG A 142 16.58 5.62 -9.89
C ARG A 142 15.30 5.03 -9.32
N LEU A 143 14.29 4.69 -10.14
CA LEU A 143 13.14 3.91 -9.65
C LEU A 143 13.53 2.47 -9.28
N LEU A 144 14.60 1.92 -9.87
CA LEU A 144 15.17 0.63 -9.47
C LEU A 144 15.86 0.67 -8.10
N ARG A 145 16.18 1.88 -7.59
CA ARG A 145 16.71 2.08 -6.24
C ARG A 145 15.64 2.19 -5.17
N LEU A 146 14.36 2.22 -5.57
CA LEU A 146 13.26 2.18 -4.61
C LEU A 146 13.46 0.94 -3.74
N ARG A 147 13.66 1.18 -2.45
CA ARG A 147 13.96 0.13 -1.47
C ARG A 147 12.79 -0.85 -1.38
N PRO A 148 13.03 -2.08 -0.89
CA PRO A 148 11.97 -3.07 -0.75
C PRO A 148 10.80 -2.48 0.04
N LEU A 149 9.62 -2.53 -0.59
CA LEU A 149 8.33 -2.17 0.00
C LEU A 149 8.14 -2.96 1.29
N PRO A 150 8.15 -2.33 2.49
CA PRO A 150 8.07 -3.08 3.74
C PRO A 150 6.64 -3.57 4.01
N ALA A 151 5.64 -2.86 3.50
CA ALA A 151 4.23 -3.20 3.61
C ALA A 151 3.48 -2.77 2.36
N LEU A 152 2.26 -3.28 2.18
CA LEU A 152 1.31 -2.85 1.16
C LEU A 152 -0.09 -2.66 1.76
N GLY A 153 -0.81 -1.61 1.36
CA GLY A 153 -2.20 -1.38 1.77
C GLY A 153 -2.33 -0.44 2.97
N TRP A 154 -2.73 -0.97 4.13
CA TRP A 154 -2.91 -0.17 5.36
C TRP A 154 -1.73 -0.27 6.34
N GLY A 155 -0.59 -0.76 5.86
CA GLY A 155 0.67 -0.79 6.61
C GLY A 155 0.86 -1.98 7.56
N ILE A 156 -0.08 -2.94 7.59
CA ILE A 156 0.05 -4.19 8.37
C ILE A 156 0.46 -5.39 7.51
N ASP A 157 0.16 -5.35 6.21
CA ASP A 157 0.42 -6.46 5.31
C ASP A 157 1.85 -6.36 4.76
N LEU A 158 2.78 -7.12 5.34
CA LEU A 158 4.19 -7.09 4.96
C LEU A 158 4.40 -7.71 3.58
N VAL A 159 5.23 -7.07 2.77
CA VAL A 159 5.57 -7.54 1.42
C VAL A 159 7.08 -7.52 1.19
N VAL A 160 7.52 -8.20 0.14
CA VAL A 160 8.83 -8.02 -0.48
C VAL A 160 8.60 -7.47 -1.88
N GLY A 161 9.07 -6.24 -2.09
CA GLY A 161 8.98 -5.53 -3.36
C GLY A 161 10.20 -5.77 -4.26
N ASN A 162 9.97 -5.91 -5.57
CA ASN A 162 11.00 -5.84 -6.59
C ASN A 162 10.50 -4.99 -7.77
N ALA A 163 11.37 -4.19 -8.39
CA ALA A 163 11.05 -3.31 -9.50
C ALA A 163 12.08 -3.47 -10.63
N LEU A 164 11.60 -3.47 -11.88
CA LEU A 164 12.41 -3.52 -13.08
C LEU A 164 11.72 -2.80 -14.24
N VAL A 165 12.50 -2.31 -15.20
CA VAL A 165 11.94 -1.75 -16.45
C VAL A 165 11.94 -2.85 -17.51
N ILE A 166 10.79 -3.08 -18.14
CA ILE A 166 10.66 -4.00 -19.28
C ILE A 166 10.41 -3.21 -20.56
N SER A 167 11.10 -3.59 -21.63
CA SER A 167 10.76 -3.16 -22.98
C SER A 167 9.81 -4.18 -23.61
N GLN A 168 8.73 -3.71 -24.24
CA GLN A 168 7.87 -4.57 -25.04
C GLN A 168 8.62 -4.92 -26.35
N GLU A 169 9.40 -6.01 -26.36
CA GLU A 169 9.84 -6.62 -27.62
C GLU A 169 8.61 -7.22 -28.31
N SER A 170 8.42 -6.89 -29.60
CA SER A 170 7.42 -7.56 -30.42
C SER A 170 7.75 -9.05 -30.46
N PRO A 171 6.80 -9.99 -30.25
CA PRO A 171 7.06 -11.36 -30.59
C PRO A 171 7.26 -11.40 -32.10
N ASP A 172 8.50 -11.54 -32.55
CA ASP A 172 8.79 -11.88 -33.95
C ASP A 172 7.99 -13.15 -34.25
N ALA A 173 7.01 -13.02 -35.14
CA ALA A 173 6.34 -14.16 -35.71
C ALA A 173 7.41 -15.00 -36.43
N PRO A 174 7.66 -16.27 -36.04
CA PRO A 174 8.46 -17.13 -36.89
C PRO A 174 7.69 -17.29 -38.20
N SER A 175 8.29 -16.75 -39.26
CA SER A 175 7.88 -17.03 -40.63
C SER A 175 8.39 -18.43 -40.95
N ASP A 176 7.48 -19.38 -41.12
CA ASP A 176 7.68 -20.58 -41.93
C ASP A 176 6.57 -20.63 -42.99
#